data_AF-A0A938B430-F1
#
_entry.id   AF-A0A938B430-F1
#
_cell.length_a   1.000
_cell.length_b   1.000
_cell.length_c   1.000
_cell.angle_alpha   90.00
_cell.angle_beta   90.00
_cell.angle_gamma   90.00
#
_symmetry.space_group_name_H-M   'P 1'
#
loop_
_entity.id
_entity.type
_entity.pdbx_description
1 polymer ?
#
loop_
_entity_poly.entity_id
_entity_poly.type
_entity_poly.pdbx_seq_one_letter_code
_entity_poly.pdbx_strand_id
1 'polypeptide(L)'
;MCSSHRTRRALLDSTAHLLEIDLLRAGERPTMAEELPEGLYCIILSRVERRPIAEVWPLRLQEAIPLLPVPLLPPDPDVPLDLGAALAIIYERSGYDLRIDYTQPPPAPALPAREATWLDRHLRAAGLRASR
;
A
#
# COMPACT_ATOMS: atom_id res chain seq x y z
N MET A 1 -11.69 4.28 20.62
CA MET A 1 -11.19 2.97 20.16
C MET A 1 -11.83 2.63 18.82
N CYS A 2 -11.08 2.83 17.73
CA CYS A 2 -11.56 2.86 16.34
C CYS A 2 -12.02 1.47 15.82
N SER A 3 -13.11 1.43 15.06
CA SER A 3 -13.71 0.19 14.53
C SER A 3 -12.81 -0.65 13.61
N SER A 4 -11.77 -0.07 13.01
CA SER A 4 -10.85 -0.79 12.11
C SER A 4 -10.17 -2.00 12.77
N HIS A 5 -9.74 -1.88 14.03
CA HIS A 5 -9.07 -2.98 14.74
C HIS A 5 -10.01 -4.14 15.08
N ARG A 6 -11.31 -3.88 15.27
CA ARG A 6 -12.30 -4.93 15.55
C ARG A 6 -12.52 -5.81 14.32
N THR A 7 -12.66 -5.20 13.14
CA THR A 7 -12.81 -5.93 11.88
C THR A 7 -11.57 -6.75 11.56
N ARG A 8 -10.37 -6.18 11.75
CA ARG A 8 -9.11 -6.89 11.51
C ARG A 8 -8.96 -8.10 12.43
N ARG A 9 -9.21 -7.94 13.73
CA ARG A 9 -9.12 -9.04 14.70
C ARG A 9 -10.11 -10.15 14.34
N ALA A 10 -11.36 -9.80 14.03
CA ALA A 10 -12.37 -10.78 13.63
C ALA A 10 -11.98 -11.58 12.38
N LEU A 11 -11.33 -10.95 11.39
CA LEU A 11 -10.82 -11.65 10.21
C LEU A 11 -9.65 -12.58 10.56
N LEU A 12 -8.73 -12.14 11.42
CA LEU A 12 -7.62 -12.95 11.90
C LEU A 12 -8.06 -14.14 12.78
N ASP A 13 -9.22 -14.04 13.43
CA ASP A 13 -9.84 -15.12 14.20
C ASP A 13 -10.73 -16.04 13.34
N SER A 14 -10.96 -15.67 12.07
CA SER A 14 -11.77 -16.45 11.12
C SER A 14 -10.93 -17.41 10.26
N THR A 15 -11.60 -18.23 9.44
CA THR A 15 -10.95 -19.12 8.48
C THR A 15 -10.54 -18.43 7.16
N ALA A 16 -10.80 -17.13 7.00
CA ALA A 16 -10.43 -16.41 5.79
C ALA A 16 -8.95 -16.02 5.80
N HIS A 17 -8.29 -16.01 4.64
CA HIS A 17 -7.01 -15.33 4.48
C HIS A 17 -7.22 -13.80 4.55
N LEU A 18 -6.23 -13.06 5.05
CA LEU A 18 -6.27 -11.60 5.10
C LEU A 18 -5.14 -11.02 4.24
N LEU A 19 -5.49 -10.34 3.16
CA LEU A 19 -4.59 -9.49 2.39
C LEU A 19 -4.93 -8.02 2.67
N GLU A 20 -4.02 -7.31 3.34
CA GLU A 20 -4.22 -5.95 3.81
C GLU A 20 -3.30 -5.00 3.04
N ILE A 21 -3.85 -3.89 2.54
CA ILE A 21 -3.11 -2.81 1.89
C ILE A 21 -3.07 -1.64 2.86
N ASP A 22 -1.92 -1.42 3.51
CA ASP A 22 -1.73 -0.34 4.48
C ASP A 22 -1.08 0.87 3.81
N LEU A 23 -1.91 1.89 3.57
CA LEU A 23 -1.50 3.18 3.02
C LEU A 23 -1.37 4.27 4.10
N LEU A 24 -1.37 3.90 5.38
CA LEU A 24 -1.29 4.86 6.48
C LEU A 24 0.10 5.50 6.57
N ARG A 25 0.12 6.83 6.49
CA ARG A 25 1.32 7.64 6.79
C ARG A 25 1.30 8.21 8.21
N ALA A 26 0.14 8.25 8.85
CA ALA A 26 -0.06 8.66 10.24
C ALA A 26 -1.10 7.76 10.90
N GLY A 27 -1.07 7.71 12.23
CA GLY A 27 -1.90 6.82 13.03
C GLY A 27 -1.17 5.53 13.40
N GLU A 28 -1.89 4.63 14.06
CA GLU A 28 -1.33 3.36 14.53
C GLU A 28 -1.35 2.35 13.40
N ARG A 29 -0.14 1.94 12.97
CA ARG A 29 -0.01 0.75 12.13
C ARG A 29 -0.46 -0.49 12.91
N PRO A 30 -0.94 -1.53 12.21
CA PRO A 30 -1.32 -2.75 12.89
C PRO A 30 -0.14 -3.33 13.65
N THR A 31 -0.34 -3.64 14.94
CA THR A 31 0.69 -4.29 15.74
C THR A 31 1.06 -5.62 15.12
N MET A 32 2.33 -5.77 14.77
CA MET A 32 2.94 -7.00 14.29
C MET A 32 3.96 -7.47 15.33
N ALA A 33 4.22 -8.79 15.39
CA ALA A 33 5.15 -9.36 16.37
C ALA A 33 6.60 -8.92 16.10
N GLU A 34 6.93 -8.66 14.83
CA GLU A 34 8.23 -8.16 14.38
C GLU A 34 8.08 -6.73 13.87
N GLU A 35 9.15 -5.95 13.93
CA GLU A 35 9.18 -4.62 13.33
C GLU A 35 8.98 -4.72 11.81
N LEU A 36 8.07 -3.92 11.28
CA LEU A 36 7.83 -3.88 9.84
C LEU A 36 9.08 -3.35 9.12
N PRO A 37 9.45 -3.93 7.97
CA PRO A 37 10.55 -3.43 7.16
C PRO A 37 10.32 -1.97 6.74
N GLU A 38 11.41 -1.25 6.50
CA GLU A 38 11.39 0.17 6.17
C GLU A 38 10.63 0.43 4.85
N GLY A 39 9.49 1.12 4.97
CA GLY A 39 8.60 1.50 3.87
C GLY A 39 7.53 2.47 4.33
N LEU A 40 7.15 3.40 3.44
CA LEU A 40 6.07 4.36 3.72
C LEU A 40 4.71 3.69 3.79
N TYR A 41 4.54 2.63 3.00
CA TYR A 41 3.34 1.81 2.94
C TYR A 41 3.75 0.34 2.94
N CYS A 42 2.82 -0.55 3.19
CA CYS A 42 3.08 -1.98 3.08
C CYS A 42 1.84 -2.77 2.70
N ILE A 43 2.07 -3.96 2.18
CA ILE A 43 1.03 -4.97 1.96
C ILE A 43 1.36 -6.16 2.84
N ILE A 44 0.35 -6.67 3.52
CA ILE A 44 0.48 -7.76 4.49
C ILE A 44 -0.45 -8.90 4.08
N LEU A 45 0.09 -10.10 3.93
CA LEU A 45 -0.68 -11.31 3.73
C LEU A 45 -0.57 -12.22 4.95
N SER A 46 -1.69 -12.44 5.62
CA SER A 46 -1.85 -13.45 6.68
C SER A 46 -2.69 -14.61 6.16
N ARG A 47 -2.01 -15.72 5.85
CA ARG A 47 -2.65 -16.99 5.48
C ARG A 47 -3.11 -17.71 6.73
N VAL A 48 -4.34 -18.23 6.73
CA VAL A 48 -4.92 -18.90 7.91
C VAL A 48 -4.04 -20.05 8.41
N GLU A 49 -3.40 -20.78 7.49
CA GLU A 49 -2.56 -21.95 7.79
C GLU A 49 -1.20 -21.60 8.40
N ARG A 50 -0.73 -20.35 8.21
CA ARG A 50 0.61 -19.91 8.64
C ARG A 50 0.58 -18.97 9.84
N ARG A 51 -0.59 -18.66 10.38
CA ARG A 51 -0.73 -17.73 11.50
C ARG A 51 0.09 -18.21 12.72
N PRO A 52 0.72 -17.28 13.46
CA PRO A 52 0.62 -15.82 13.33
C PRO A 52 1.58 -15.18 12.32
N ILE A 53 2.30 -15.98 11.51
CA ILE A 53 3.29 -15.48 10.55
C ILE A 53 2.57 -14.84 9.36
N ALA A 54 3.10 -13.69 8.90
CA ALA A 54 2.61 -12.98 7.74
C ALA A 54 3.74 -12.73 6.73
N GLU A 55 3.37 -12.63 5.47
CA GLU A 55 4.25 -12.15 4.40
C GLU A 55 4.06 -10.64 4.25
N VAL A 56 5.14 -9.89 4.12
CA VAL A 56 5.10 -8.42 4.10
C VAL A 56 5.89 -7.89 2.90
N TRP A 57 5.23 -7.04 2.12
CA TRP A 57 5.85 -6.29 1.03
C TRP A 57 5.90 -4.80 1.40
N PRO A 58 7.06 -4.24 1.78
CA PRO A 58 7.20 -2.81 1.93
C PRO A 58 7.07 -2.15 0.55
N LEU A 59 6.31 -1.06 0.47
CA LEU A 59 6.16 -0.28 -0.75
C LEU A 59 6.91 1.03 -0.62
N ARG A 60 7.73 1.30 -1.63
CA ARG A 60 8.49 2.54 -1.80
C ARG A 60 8.00 3.25 -3.04
N LEU A 61 7.93 4.58 -3.00
CA LEU A 61 7.39 5.38 -4.10
C LEU A 61 8.16 5.19 -5.42
N GLN A 62 9.43 4.83 -5.34
CA GLN A 62 10.35 4.68 -6.47
C GLN A 62 10.26 3.32 -7.15
N GLU A 63 9.59 2.35 -6.53
CA GLU A 63 9.57 0.95 -6.96
C GLU A 63 8.18 0.59 -7.47
N ALA A 64 8.11 -0.29 -8.47
CA ALA A 64 6.83 -0.83 -8.92
C ALA A 64 6.20 -1.70 -7.83
N ILE A 65 4.86 -1.67 -7.72
CA ILE A 65 4.15 -2.57 -6.82
C ILE A 65 4.33 -4.00 -7.33
N PRO A 66 4.74 -4.96 -6.48
CA PRO A 66 4.94 -6.35 -6.91
C PRO A 66 3.61 -7.03 -7.24
N LEU A 67 3.66 -8.09 -8.05
CA LEU A 67 2.53 -9.01 -8.20
C LEU A 67 2.28 -9.72 -6.86
N LEU A 68 1.05 -9.64 -6.37
CA LEU A 68 0.68 -10.15 -5.05
C LEU A 68 0.04 -11.54 -5.19
N PRO A 69 0.44 -12.52 -4.39
CA PRO A 69 -0.26 -13.80 -4.35
C PRO A 69 -1.59 -13.66 -3.62
N VAL A 70 -2.70 -13.93 -4.31
CA VAL A 70 -4.02 -14.05 -3.67
C VAL A 70 -4.29 -15.53 -3.40
N PRO A 71 -4.30 -15.96 -2.12
CA PRO A 71 -4.60 -17.34 -1.79
C PRO A 71 -6.04 -17.71 -2.12
N LEU A 72 -6.19 -18.87 -2.74
CA LEU A 72 -7.47 -19.53 -2.94
C LEU A 72 -7.64 -20.68 -1.93
N LEU A 73 -8.80 -21.34 -1.98
CA LEU A 73 -9.04 -22.52 -1.17
C LEU A 73 -8.12 -23.67 -1.64
N PRO A 74 -7.49 -24.42 -0.71
CA PRO A 74 -6.74 -25.61 -1.08
C PRO A 74 -7.60 -26.61 -1.87
N PRO A 75 -7.05 -27.28 -2.90
CA PRO A 75 -5.64 -27.29 -3.31
C PRO A 75 -5.25 -26.22 -4.36
N ASP A 76 -6.12 -25.24 -4.63
CA ASP A 76 -5.87 -24.27 -5.69
C ASP A 76 -4.64 -23.40 -5.38
N PRO A 77 -3.75 -23.18 -6.38
CA PRO A 77 -2.59 -22.32 -6.19
C PRO A 77 -3.00 -20.84 -6.09
N ASP A 78 -2.09 -20.02 -5.58
CA ASP A 78 -2.28 -18.58 -5.55
C ASP A 78 -2.49 -18.01 -6.95
N VAL A 79 -3.39 -17.04 -7.05
CA VAL A 79 -3.61 -16.26 -8.27
C VAL A 79 -2.85 -14.93 -8.16
N PRO A 80 -2.06 -14.53 -9.17
CA PRO A 80 -1.36 -13.26 -9.14
C PRO A 80 -2.35 -12.09 -9.29
N LEU A 81 -2.26 -11.13 -8.37
CA LEU A 81 -2.97 -9.86 -8.42
C LEU A 81 -2.00 -8.75 -8.82
N ASP A 82 -2.24 -8.14 -9.97
CA ASP A 82 -1.54 -6.93 -10.41
C ASP A 82 -2.24 -5.68 -9.88
N LEU A 83 -1.91 -5.33 -8.63
CA LEU A 83 -2.45 -4.14 -7.99
C LEU A 83 -1.97 -2.85 -8.68
N GLY A 84 -0.76 -2.84 -9.23
CA GLY A 84 -0.22 -1.70 -9.96
C GLY A 84 -1.05 -1.37 -11.20
N ALA A 85 -1.36 -2.38 -12.02
CA ALA A 85 -2.22 -2.22 -13.19
C ALA A 85 -3.65 -1.80 -12.79
N ALA A 86 -4.21 -2.38 -11.73
CA ALA A 86 -5.54 -2.00 -11.24
C ALA A 86 -5.60 -0.52 -10.84
N LEU A 87 -4.60 -0.03 -10.11
CA LEU A 87 -4.51 1.38 -9.73
C LEU A 87 -4.34 2.30 -10.95
N ALA A 88 -3.51 1.93 -11.93
CA ALA A 88 -3.32 2.70 -13.16
C ALA A 88 -4.65 2.83 -13.94
N ILE A 89 -5.39 1.74 -14.09
CA ILE A 89 -6.70 1.73 -14.75
C ILE A 89 -7.70 2.64 -14.02
N ILE A 90 -7.77 2.56 -12.69
CA ILE A 90 -8.65 3.43 -11.90
C ILE A 90 -8.24 4.88 -12.07
N TYR A 91 -6.94 5.15 -12.07
CA TYR A 91 -6.41 6.50 -12.17
C TYR A 91 -6.77 7.16 -13.50
N GLU A 92 -6.54 6.46 -14.60
CA GLU A 92 -6.87 6.91 -15.95
C GLU A 92 -8.38 7.09 -16.11
N ARG A 93 -9.18 6.08 -15.77
CA ARG A 93 -10.64 6.12 -15.96
C ARG A 93 -11.34 7.18 -15.11
N SER A 94 -10.78 7.52 -13.95
CA SER A 94 -11.37 8.51 -13.04
C SER A 94 -10.92 9.93 -13.33
N GLY A 95 -9.96 10.13 -14.26
CA GLY A 95 -9.40 11.44 -14.60
C GLY A 95 -8.76 12.13 -13.38
N TYR A 96 -8.00 11.40 -12.58
CA TYR A 96 -7.39 11.99 -11.38
C TYR A 96 -6.34 13.05 -11.69
N ASP A 97 -5.73 13.00 -12.87
CA ASP A 97 -4.84 14.03 -13.41
C ASP A 97 -5.52 15.42 -13.46
N LEU A 98 -6.84 15.46 -13.69
CA LEU A 98 -7.63 16.69 -13.70
C LEU A 98 -8.11 17.13 -12.31
N ARG A 99 -8.08 16.23 -11.32
CA ARG A 99 -8.65 16.45 -9.98
C ARG A 99 -7.60 16.71 -8.91
N ILE A 100 -6.38 16.23 -9.12
CA ILE A 100 -5.27 16.34 -8.18
C ILE A 100 -4.37 17.48 -8.63
N ASP A 101 -4.25 18.52 -7.80
CA ASP A 101 -3.28 19.60 -8.02
C ASP A 101 -1.87 19.14 -7.60
N TYR A 102 -1.10 18.65 -8.57
CA TYR A 102 0.28 18.19 -8.37
C TYR A 102 1.27 19.30 -8.01
N THR A 103 0.88 20.58 -8.12
CA THR A 103 1.72 21.71 -7.70
C THR A 103 1.75 21.85 -6.18
N GLN A 104 0.72 21.35 -5.48
CA GLN A 104 0.66 21.36 -4.02
C GLN A 104 1.56 20.29 -3.40
N PRO A 105 2.05 20.50 -2.17
CA PRO A 105 2.67 19.43 -1.41
C PRO A 105 1.68 18.30 -1.13
N PRO A 106 2.15 17.04 -1.00
CA PRO A 106 1.31 15.95 -0.52
C PRO A 106 0.62 16.32 0.80
N PRO A 107 -0.60 15.84 1.05
CA PRO A 107 -1.29 16.10 2.30
C PRO A 107 -0.45 15.61 3.49
N ALA A 108 -0.69 16.16 4.68
CA ALA A 108 -0.02 15.73 5.91
C ALA A 108 -0.25 14.22 6.20
N PRO A 109 0.67 13.55 6.90
CA PRO A 109 1.97 14.05 7.37
C PRO A 109 2.99 14.23 6.24
N ALA A 110 4.02 15.03 6.51
CA ALA A 110 5.09 15.28 5.56
C ALA A 110 5.82 13.97 5.20
N LEU A 111 6.22 13.84 3.93
CA LEU A 111 7.10 12.76 3.51
C LEU A 111 8.50 12.95 4.10
N PRO A 112 9.24 11.87 4.40
CA PRO A 112 10.64 11.98 4.74
C PRO A 112 11.42 12.65 3.61
N ALA A 113 12.54 13.30 3.96
CA ALA A 113 13.25 14.19 3.05
C ALA A 113 13.70 13.52 1.74
N ARG A 114 14.09 12.25 1.80
CA ARG A 114 14.49 11.45 0.64
C ARG A 114 13.33 11.27 -0.35
N GLU A 115 12.17 10.86 0.15
CA GLU A 115 10.97 10.63 -0.63
C GLU A 115 10.39 11.94 -1.16
N ALA A 116 10.41 13.01 -0.37
CA ALA A 116 9.99 14.35 -0.81
C ALA A 116 10.86 14.88 -1.96
N THR A 117 12.19 14.72 -1.86
CA THR A 117 13.14 15.14 -2.90
C THR A 117 12.95 14.35 -4.19
N TRP A 118 12.77 13.04 -4.07
CA TRP A 118 12.49 12.20 -5.23
C TRP A 118 11.17 12.59 -5.90
N LEU A 119 10.10 12.79 -5.12
CA LEU A 119 8.79 13.13 -5.63
C LEU A 119 8.81 14.45 -6.40
N ASP A 120 9.46 15.48 -5.85
CA ASP A 120 9.56 16.78 -6.53
C ASP A 120 10.32 16.67 -7.86
N ARG A 121 11.44 15.93 -7.89
CA ARG A 121 12.18 15.66 -9.12
C ARG A 121 11.34 14.91 -10.14
N HIS A 122 10.61 13.89 -9.71
CA HIS A 122 9.77 13.06 -10.58
C HIS A 122 8.64 13.90 -11.20
N LEU A 123 7.93 14.70 -10.40
CA LEU A 123 6.84 15.55 -10.89
C LEU A 123 7.33 16.65 -11.84
N ARG A 124 8.54 17.21 -11.62
CA ARG A 124 9.15 18.15 -12.57
C ARG A 124 9.50 17.48 -13.90
N ALA A 125 10.11 16.30 -13.85
CA ALA A 125 10.44 15.54 -15.05
C ALA A 125 9.19 15.15 -15.86
N ALA A 126 8.06 14.92 -15.16
CA ALA A 126 6.76 14.66 -15.76
C ALA A 126 6.02 15.95 -16.22
N GLY A 127 6.60 17.14 -16.03
CA GLY A 127 5.97 18.42 -16.40
C GLY A 127 4.81 18.86 -15.49
N LEU A 128 4.56 18.15 -14.38
CA LEU A 128 3.49 18.42 -13.43
C LEU A 128 3.86 19.50 -12.40
N ARG A 129 5.13 19.92 -12.37
CA ARG A 129 5.62 21.06 -11.60
C ARG A 129 6.57 21.88 -12.46
N ALA A 130 6.46 23.21 -12.38
CA ALA A 130 7.34 24.12 -13.11
C ALA A 130 8.81 23.88 -12.73
N SER A 131 9.69 23.70 -13.71
CA SER A 131 11.15 23.73 -13.52
C SER A 131 11.56 25.13 -13.04
N ARG A 132 12.07 25.24 -11.81
CA ARG A 132 12.55 26.51 -11.26
C ARG A 132 14.02 26.69 -11.60
#